data_AF-A0A7G6YVQ6-F1
#
_entry.id   AF-A0A7G6YVQ6-F1
#
_cell.length_a   1.000
_cell.length_b   1.000
_cell.length_c   1.000
_cell.angle_alpha   90.00
_cell.angle_beta   90.00
_cell.angle_gamma   90.00
#
_symmetry.space_group_name_H-M   'P 1'
#
loop_
_entity.id
_entity.type
_entity.pdbx_description
1 polymer ?
#
loop_
_entity_poly.entity_id
_entity_poly.type
_entity_poly.pdbx_seq_one_letter_code
_entity_poly.pdbx_strand_id
1 'polypeptide(L)'
;MAFVLTASKASEIVLIVDPGEVVRSGYTVSKTVSNSAAAITLGTAFLAAVAVPRHAPSQQSLFRLLRGAAALWAVSGLAASIFTFANISGVPLSEAGTAAFWAQFAFYSTGIELGRAWTITIAAAALSAVWSTLARSAGHAAALTTLGALALIPLAQQGHAAGSASHNLAVVSILMHVLFASIWVGGLVALVWLRRTLPGAEFPAVLRRYSAIAFAAFIAVALSGLVSASIRLTDPGTLLTTSYGLIVLGKITVLVLIGALGVIYRRWLLPQVTSGRTRLFWALVGAEVIFMGLASGLAGVLARTAPPGAEQEIYETGPVTPAESLTGSPFPAPPTWRTLFDGQPDPFWLLLVIFAAASYCLSVRTLRSRGRTWPWQRTAAFMAGIVLTLWVTCGPLSIYATYFLSAYTITIVALLLAGACLAQGRPLLLARATSAPRTDGTKGAREWAGAILTAPTRVVTGSPLSAGLTVLVVLGLAMASVGMRWAVTEPLGRLVVLAAVLVTGTVLGHTVRAAVTKRRPADVVLIGIITAVALAGVALTLLGPTLMLDWFKTMNPGGHPAADADQRLSSITLFASAAITAAVALLATARALAPGGTAGSTPTHPKDSPA
;
A
#
# COMPACT_ATOMS: atom_id res chain seq x y z
N MET A 1 20.37 24.25 -16.59
CA MET A 1 20.40 24.26 -18.07
C MET A 1 21.70 23.57 -18.47
N ALA A 2 21.59 22.44 -19.21
CA ALA A 2 22.67 21.71 -19.90
C ALA A 2 23.57 20.65 -19.19
N PHE A 3 23.12 19.84 -18.21
CA PHE A 3 23.99 18.71 -17.74
C PHE A 3 23.36 17.35 -17.34
N VAL A 4 22.16 16.97 -17.81
CA VAL A 4 21.65 15.58 -17.63
C VAL A 4 21.02 15.01 -18.91
N LEU A 5 21.28 15.60 -20.07
CA LEU A 5 20.86 15.07 -21.38
C LEU A 5 22.01 14.37 -22.11
N THR A 6 22.79 13.55 -21.41
CA THR A 6 23.51 12.48 -22.09
C THR A 6 22.46 11.45 -22.50
N ALA A 7 21.92 11.65 -23.70
CA ALA A 7 21.28 10.63 -24.50
C ALA A 7 22.28 9.46 -24.60
N SER A 8 22.16 8.49 -23.71
CA SER A 8 22.82 7.20 -23.88
C SER A 8 22.25 6.61 -25.17
N LYS A 9 23.08 6.50 -26.22
CA LYS A 9 22.82 5.70 -27.41
C LYS A 9 22.11 4.41 -26.98
N ALA A 10 20.97 4.12 -27.61
CA ALA A 10 20.25 2.89 -27.42
C ALA A 10 21.23 1.73 -27.63
N SER A 11 21.58 1.03 -26.56
CA SER A 11 22.22 -0.28 -26.69
C SER A 11 21.20 -1.18 -27.39
N GLU A 12 21.63 -1.78 -28.49
CA GLU A 12 20.86 -2.65 -29.38
C GLU A 12 20.16 -3.76 -28.58
N ILE A 13 18.91 -3.52 -28.21
CA ILE A 13 17.91 -4.58 -28.32
C ILE A 13 17.51 -4.49 -29.79
N VAL A 14 17.83 -5.52 -30.58
CA VAL A 14 17.30 -5.67 -31.93
C VAL A 14 15.79 -5.75 -31.81
N LEU A 15 15.13 -4.60 -31.90
CA LEU A 15 13.70 -4.55 -32.16
C LEU A 15 13.52 -5.15 -33.56
N ILE A 16 12.64 -6.15 -33.67
CA ILE A 16 12.31 -6.80 -34.95
C ILE A 16 11.82 -5.76 -35.98
N VAL A 17 11.39 -4.58 -35.52
CA VAL A 17 11.04 -3.39 -36.32
C VAL A 17 11.53 -2.13 -35.60
N ASP A 18 12.35 -1.29 -36.25
CA ASP A 18 12.72 0.03 -35.71
C ASP A 18 11.56 1.03 -35.93
N PRO A 19 10.89 1.53 -34.87
CA PRO A 19 9.78 2.46 -35.01
C PRO A 19 10.23 3.90 -35.34
N GLY A 20 11.54 4.14 -35.41
CA GLY A 20 12.16 5.42 -35.74
C GLY A 20 12.41 6.32 -34.53
N GLU A 21 13.30 7.30 -34.70
CA GLU A 21 13.76 8.19 -33.63
C GLU A 21 12.63 9.02 -33.00
N VAL A 22 11.66 9.45 -33.82
CA VAL A 22 10.51 10.24 -33.36
C VAL A 22 9.68 9.45 -32.34
N VAL A 23 9.45 8.16 -32.58
CA VAL A 23 8.67 7.31 -31.66
C VAL A 23 9.44 7.08 -30.37
N ARG A 24 10.73 6.77 -30.45
CA ARG A 24 11.58 6.50 -29.27
C ARG A 24 11.75 7.73 -28.37
N SER A 25 12.09 8.87 -28.97
CA SER A 25 12.26 10.14 -28.26
C SER A 25 10.90 10.65 -27.74
N GLY A 26 9.86 10.56 -28.57
CA GLY A 26 8.49 10.93 -28.21
C GLY A 26 7.96 10.11 -27.03
N TYR A 27 8.15 8.80 -27.03
CA TYR A 27 7.84 7.91 -25.91
C TYR A 27 8.57 8.36 -24.64
N THR A 28 9.90 8.55 -24.72
CA THR A 28 10.73 8.89 -23.56
C THR A 28 10.30 10.22 -22.94
N VAL A 29 10.09 11.25 -23.77
CA VAL A 29 9.68 12.58 -23.31
C VAL A 29 8.26 12.53 -22.73
N SER A 30 7.29 11.99 -23.47
CA SER A 30 5.90 11.94 -23.02
C SER A 30 5.73 11.11 -21.74
N LYS A 31 6.40 9.96 -21.64
CA LYS A 31 6.40 9.12 -20.44
C LYS A 31 7.02 9.84 -19.24
N THR A 32 8.15 10.53 -19.43
CA THR A 32 8.82 11.28 -18.37
C THR A 32 7.95 12.44 -17.86
N VAL A 33 7.33 13.19 -18.77
CA VAL A 33 6.40 14.26 -18.43
C VAL A 33 5.17 13.69 -17.71
N SER A 34 4.62 12.59 -18.19
CA SER A 34 3.46 11.91 -17.59
C SER A 34 3.75 11.44 -16.17
N ASN A 35 4.88 10.75 -15.95
CA ASN A 35 5.30 10.30 -14.62
C ASN A 35 5.53 11.48 -13.67
N SER A 36 6.17 12.56 -14.14
CA SER A 36 6.41 13.76 -13.35
C SER A 36 5.11 14.48 -12.98
N ALA A 37 4.19 14.59 -13.94
CA ALA A 37 2.88 15.20 -13.74
C ALA A 37 2.00 14.36 -12.79
N ALA A 38 2.06 13.03 -12.87
CA ALA A 38 1.43 12.11 -11.93
C ALA A 38 1.97 12.30 -10.51
N ALA A 39 3.30 12.37 -10.37
CA ALA A 39 3.97 12.61 -9.10
C ALA A 39 3.55 13.94 -8.47
N ILE A 40 3.55 15.02 -9.26
CA ILE A 40 3.11 16.35 -8.80
C ILE A 40 1.63 16.31 -8.42
N THR A 41 0.76 15.69 -9.22
CA THR A 41 -0.67 15.53 -8.91
C THR A 41 -0.87 14.87 -7.56
N LEU A 42 -0.29 13.69 -7.38
CA LEU A 42 -0.45 12.89 -6.17
C LEU A 42 0.17 13.57 -4.94
N GLY A 43 1.40 14.05 -5.05
CA GLY A 43 2.09 14.72 -3.94
C GLY A 43 1.44 16.05 -3.54
N THR A 44 0.90 16.80 -4.50
CA THR A 44 0.13 18.03 -4.24
C THR A 44 -1.17 17.73 -3.51
N ALA A 45 -1.92 16.72 -3.98
CA ALA A 45 -3.15 16.28 -3.32
C ALA A 45 -2.88 15.78 -1.89
N PHE A 46 -1.82 14.99 -1.70
CA PHE A 46 -1.43 14.49 -0.39
C PHE A 46 -1.06 15.63 0.56
N LEU A 47 -0.23 16.58 0.11
CA LEU A 47 0.17 17.73 0.93
C LEU A 47 -1.05 18.60 1.31
N ALA A 48 -1.97 18.82 0.36
CA ALA A 48 -3.23 19.54 0.57
C ALA A 48 -4.13 18.86 1.61
N ALA A 49 -4.14 17.52 1.66
CA ALA A 49 -4.96 16.76 2.59
C ALA A 49 -4.46 16.83 4.04
N VAL A 50 -3.14 16.91 4.25
CA VAL A 50 -2.52 16.62 5.56
C VAL A 50 -1.73 17.79 6.17
N ALA A 51 -1.21 18.73 5.37
CA ALA A 51 -0.21 19.69 5.84
C ALA A 51 -0.60 21.17 5.73
N VAL A 52 -1.52 21.54 4.84
CA VAL A 52 -1.77 22.95 4.45
C VAL A 52 -3.00 23.54 5.15
N PRO A 53 -2.89 24.68 5.87
CA PRO A 53 -3.99 25.40 6.50
C PRO A 53 -5.10 25.81 5.53
N ARG A 54 -6.32 25.96 6.05
CA ARG A 54 -7.50 26.41 5.29
C ARG A 54 -7.48 27.93 5.08
N HIS A 55 -6.50 28.42 4.32
CA HIS A 55 -6.50 29.80 3.83
C HIS A 55 -6.90 29.85 2.38
N ALA A 56 -7.82 30.75 2.04
CA ALA A 56 -8.38 30.83 0.69
C ALA A 56 -7.29 30.98 -0.41
N PRO A 57 -6.27 31.85 -0.29
CA PRO A 57 -5.27 32.02 -1.36
C PRO A 57 -4.30 30.84 -1.53
N SER A 58 -3.76 30.29 -0.44
CA SER A 58 -2.78 29.20 -0.49
C SER A 58 -3.43 27.89 -0.95
N GLN A 59 -4.64 27.60 -0.43
CA GLN A 59 -5.41 26.42 -0.82
C GLN A 59 -5.86 26.50 -2.28
N GLN A 60 -6.39 27.64 -2.74
CA GLN A 60 -6.73 27.83 -4.16
C GLN A 60 -5.49 27.73 -5.07
N SER A 61 -4.35 28.26 -4.65
CA SER A 61 -3.10 28.13 -5.40
C SER A 61 -2.67 26.67 -5.56
N LEU A 62 -2.84 25.87 -4.52
CA LEU A 62 -2.49 24.45 -4.54
C LEU A 62 -3.43 23.63 -5.43
N PHE A 63 -4.74 23.89 -5.37
CA PHE A 63 -5.70 23.26 -6.29
C PHE A 63 -5.48 23.68 -7.74
N ARG A 64 -4.97 24.90 -8.01
CA ARG A 64 -4.54 25.31 -9.36
C ARG A 64 -3.34 24.50 -9.86
N LEU A 65 -2.32 24.30 -9.02
CA LEU A 65 -1.18 23.43 -9.35
C LEU A 65 -1.65 21.99 -9.61
N LEU A 66 -2.48 21.45 -8.71
CA LEU A 66 -3.04 20.11 -8.82
C LEU A 66 -3.79 19.93 -10.15
N ARG A 67 -4.65 20.89 -10.51
CA ARG A 67 -5.40 20.88 -11.76
C ARG A 67 -4.50 20.88 -12.98
N GLY A 68 -3.50 21.77 -13.00
CA GLY A 68 -2.54 21.88 -14.10
C GLY A 68 -1.71 20.60 -14.25
N ALA A 69 -1.23 20.05 -13.14
CA ALA A 69 -0.49 18.80 -13.12
C ALA A 69 -1.35 17.61 -13.58
N ALA A 70 -2.60 17.52 -13.14
CA ALA A 70 -3.50 16.44 -13.53
C ALA A 70 -3.88 16.52 -15.03
N ALA A 71 -4.11 17.74 -15.56
CA ALA A 71 -4.34 17.95 -16.97
C ALA A 71 -3.09 17.59 -17.81
N LEU A 72 -1.91 18.03 -17.37
CA LEU A 72 -0.65 17.66 -18.01
C LEU A 72 -0.43 16.15 -17.98
N TRP A 73 -0.77 15.48 -16.86
CA TRP A 73 -0.69 14.04 -16.72
C TRP A 73 -1.59 13.32 -17.73
N ALA A 74 -2.85 13.76 -17.89
CA ALA A 74 -3.77 13.19 -18.86
C ALA A 74 -3.27 13.36 -20.30
N VAL A 75 -2.85 14.58 -20.69
CA VAL A 75 -2.38 14.88 -22.05
C VAL A 75 -1.09 14.15 -22.39
N SER A 76 -0.09 14.23 -21.50
CA SER A 76 1.18 13.53 -21.71
C SER A 76 1.04 12.00 -21.59
N GLY A 77 0.08 11.51 -20.79
CA GLY A 77 -0.28 10.09 -20.73
C GLY A 77 -0.91 9.59 -22.02
N LEU A 78 -1.78 10.38 -22.64
CA LEU A 78 -2.34 10.06 -23.97
C LEU A 78 -1.24 9.98 -25.02
N ALA A 79 -0.34 10.99 -25.05
CA ALA A 79 0.81 10.96 -25.96
C ALA A 79 1.68 9.73 -25.71
N ALA A 80 1.99 9.41 -24.45
CA ALA A 80 2.77 8.23 -24.10
C ALA A 80 2.08 6.92 -24.50
N SER A 81 0.76 6.83 -24.39
CA SER A 81 -0.03 5.67 -24.86
C SER A 81 0.09 5.50 -26.37
N ILE A 82 -0.05 6.59 -27.14
CA ILE A 82 0.09 6.55 -28.61
C ILE A 82 1.50 6.14 -29.03
N PHE A 83 2.54 6.69 -28.41
CA PHE A 83 3.92 6.28 -28.68
C PHE A 83 4.20 4.85 -28.24
N THR A 84 3.59 4.38 -27.14
CA THR A 84 3.68 2.98 -26.69
C THR A 84 3.05 2.06 -27.74
N PHE A 85 1.88 2.41 -28.24
CA PHE A 85 1.21 1.67 -29.32
C PHE A 85 2.11 1.60 -30.56
N ALA A 86 2.57 2.74 -31.08
CA ALA A 86 3.42 2.78 -32.28
C ALA A 86 4.72 1.96 -32.11
N ASN A 87 5.30 1.96 -30.91
CA ASN A 87 6.49 1.18 -30.61
C ASN A 87 6.24 -0.33 -30.58
N ILE A 88 5.05 -0.78 -30.15
CA ILE A 88 4.71 -2.21 -30.01
C ILE A 88 4.11 -2.77 -31.29
N SER A 89 3.27 -2.01 -31.99
CA SER A 89 2.61 -2.45 -33.23
C SER A 89 3.51 -2.37 -34.45
N GLY A 90 4.63 -1.62 -34.37
CA GLY A 90 5.50 -1.35 -35.51
C GLY A 90 4.86 -0.45 -36.58
N VAL A 91 3.69 0.12 -36.31
CA VAL A 91 2.98 1.00 -37.26
C VAL A 91 3.56 2.42 -37.18
N PRO A 92 4.08 2.97 -38.28
CA PRO A 92 4.68 4.30 -38.30
C PRO A 92 3.66 5.41 -37.97
N LEU A 93 4.12 6.45 -37.27
CA LEU A 93 3.27 7.64 -37.00
C LEU A 93 2.90 8.44 -38.25
N SER A 94 3.57 8.23 -39.39
CA SER A 94 3.15 8.80 -40.67
C SER A 94 1.76 8.33 -41.10
N GLU A 95 1.30 7.18 -40.59
CA GLU A 95 -0.05 6.66 -40.86
C GLU A 95 -1.13 7.24 -39.94
N ALA A 96 -0.79 8.15 -39.02
CA ALA A 96 -1.75 8.76 -38.09
C ALA A 96 -2.87 9.58 -38.78
N GLY A 97 -2.72 9.90 -40.07
CA GLY A 97 -3.77 10.49 -40.90
C GLY A 97 -4.82 9.49 -41.40
N THR A 98 -4.63 8.18 -41.20
CA THR A 98 -5.52 7.12 -41.70
C THR A 98 -6.51 6.64 -40.64
N ALA A 99 -7.70 6.21 -41.07
CA ALA A 99 -8.68 5.58 -40.17
C ALA A 99 -8.19 4.25 -39.60
N ALA A 100 -7.35 3.52 -40.35
CA ALA A 100 -6.80 2.23 -39.94
C ALA A 100 -5.92 2.35 -38.69
N PHE A 101 -5.05 3.37 -38.63
CA PHE A 101 -4.21 3.64 -37.45
C PHE A 101 -5.06 3.79 -36.17
N TRP A 102 -6.13 4.60 -36.24
CA TRP A 102 -6.99 4.86 -35.08
C TRP A 102 -7.88 3.67 -34.71
N ALA A 103 -8.29 2.84 -35.68
CA ALA A 103 -9.00 1.60 -35.41
C ALA A 103 -8.11 0.61 -34.64
N GLN A 104 -6.84 0.46 -35.03
CA GLN A 104 -5.88 -0.37 -34.31
C GLN A 104 -5.53 0.19 -32.93
N PHE A 105 -5.36 1.51 -32.80
CA PHE A 105 -5.16 2.15 -31.50
C PHE A 105 -6.36 1.97 -30.57
N ALA A 106 -7.59 2.01 -31.09
CA ALA A 106 -8.80 1.73 -30.33
C ALA A 106 -8.84 0.28 -29.83
N PHE A 107 -8.48 -0.69 -30.68
CA PHE A 107 -8.32 -2.09 -30.28
C PHE A 107 -7.23 -2.24 -29.21
N TYR A 108 -6.06 -1.61 -29.38
CA TYR A 108 -5.02 -1.59 -28.36
C TYR A 108 -5.52 -1.04 -27.02
N SER A 109 -6.23 0.09 -27.05
CA SER A 109 -6.69 0.81 -25.86
C SER A 109 -7.76 0.06 -25.04
N THR A 110 -8.44 -0.92 -25.65
CA THR A 110 -9.59 -1.62 -25.06
C THR A 110 -9.41 -3.13 -24.96
N GLY A 111 -8.70 -3.74 -25.90
CA GLY A 111 -8.47 -5.19 -26.01
C GLY A 111 -7.13 -5.65 -25.48
N ILE A 112 -6.13 -4.77 -25.39
CA ILE A 112 -4.78 -5.12 -24.90
C ILE A 112 -4.58 -4.59 -23.48
N GLU A 113 -4.07 -5.43 -22.58
CA GLU A 113 -3.94 -5.09 -21.15
C GLU A 113 -3.12 -3.81 -20.90
N LEU A 114 -2.01 -3.64 -21.63
CA LEU A 114 -1.17 -2.45 -21.51
C LEU A 114 -1.91 -1.19 -21.99
N GLY A 115 -2.67 -1.29 -23.08
CA GLY A 115 -3.50 -0.18 -23.57
C GLY A 115 -4.63 0.15 -22.60
N ARG A 116 -5.30 -0.86 -22.03
CA ARG A 116 -6.30 -0.67 -20.96
C ARG A 116 -5.70 0.01 -19.73
N ALA A 117 -4.49 -0.37 -19.33
CA ALA A 117 -3.79 0.25 -18.21
C ALA A 117 -3.53 1.75 -18.44
N TRP A 118 -3.10 2.12 -19.65
CA TRP A 118 -3.00 3.51 -20.06
C TRP A 118 -4.35 4.22 -20.05
N THR A 119 -5.39 3.63 -20.64
CA THR A 119 -6.74 4.19 -20.69
C THR A 119 -7.28 4.50 -19.30
N ILE A 120 -7.18 3.56 -18.36
CA ILE A 120 -7.63 3.74 -16.96
C ILE A 120 -6.85 4.88 -16.29
N THR A 121 -5.52 4.92 -16.49
CA THR A 121 -4.66 5.96 -15.91
C THR A 121 -5.02 7.35 -16.45
N ILE A 122 -5.21 7.47 -17.76
CA ILE A 122 -5.57 8.73 -18.43
C ILE A 122 -6.96 9.19 -17.97
N ALA A 123 -7.94 8.28 -17.89
CA ALA A 123 -9.28 8.59 -17.41
C ALA A 123 -9.27 9.11 -15.96
N ALA A 124 -8.49 8.47 -15.08
CA ALA A 124 -8.35 8.90 -13.70
C ALA A 124 -7.59 10.24 -13.57
N ALA A 125 -6.59 10.49 -14.42
CA ALA A 125 -5.89 11.78 -14.50
C ALA A 125 -6.83 12.90 -14.95
N ALA A 126 -7.63 12.66 -16.00
CA ALA A 126 -8.63 13.61 -16.48
C ALA A 126 -9.71 13.88 -15.42
N LEU A 127 -10.21 12.83 -14.76
CA LEU A 127 -11.15 12.96 -13.64
C LEU A 127 -10.54 13.77 -12.49
N SER A 128 -9.26 13.56 -12.17
CA SER A 128 -8.55 14.34 -11.15
C SER A 128 -8.46 15.82 -11.53
N ALA A 129 -8.20 16.12 -12.81
CA ALA A 129 -8.17 17.49 -13.31
C ALA A 129 -9.54 18.16 -13.20
N VAL A 130 -10.61 17.49 -13.64
CA VAL A 130 -11.99 18.00 -13.54
C VAL A 130 -12.40 18.18 -12.08
N TRP A 131 -12.23 17.16 -11.24
CA TRP A 131 -12.64 17.21 -9.84
C TRP A 131 -11.88 18.29 -9.05
N SER A 132 -10.60 18.52 -9.36
CA SER A 132 -9.82 19.58 -8.72
C SER A 132 -10.38 21.00 -8.95
N THR A 133 -11.23 21.22 -9.96
CA THR A 133 -11.91 22.51 -10.18
C THR A 133 -12.99 22.80 -9.11
N LEU A 134 -13.65 21.74 -8.63
CA LEU A 134 -14.72 21.78 -7.65
C LEU A 134 -14.21 21.57 -6.22
N ALA A 135 -13.00 21.02 -6.09
CA ALA A 135 -12.41 20.66 -4.81
C ALA A 135 -12.03 21.89 -3.97
N ARG A 136 -12.63 21.99 -2.77
CA ARG A 136 -12.41 23.11 -1.82
C ARG A 136 -12.00 22.66 -0.42
N SER A 137 -11.76 21.37 -0.20
CA SER A 137 -11.53 20.84 1.16
C SER A 137 -10.43 19.79 1.22
N ALA A 138 -9.87 19.59 2.42
CA ALA A 138 -8.93 18.51 2.69
C ALA A 138 -9.54 17.11 2.44
N GLY A 139 -10.87 16.97 2.52
CA GLY A 139 -11.57 15.74 2.16
C GLY A 139 -11.49 15.45 0.66
N HIS A 140 -11.72 16.46 -0.18
CA HIS A 140 -11.52 16.34 -1.62
C HIS A 140 -10.07 16.02 -1.96
N ALA A 141 -9.11 16.69 -1.32
CA ALA A 141 -7.69 16.42 -1.51
C ALA A 141 -7.32 14.97 -1.13
N ALA A 142 -7.88 14.44 -0.03
CA ALA A 142 -7.68 13.05 0.35
C ALA A 142 -8.29 12.08 -0.68
N ALA A 143 -9.48 12.36 -1.20
CA ALA A 143 -10.11 11.54 -2.22
C ALA A 143 -9.33 11.57 -3.56
N LEU A 144 -8.81 12.74 -3.95
CA LEU A 144 -7.93 12.90 -5.11
C LEU A 144 -6.58 12.21 -4.93
N THR A 145 -6.05 12.18 -3.70
CA THR A 145 -4.86 11.38 -3.36
C THR A 145 -5.14 9.90 -3.58
N THR A 146 -6.28 9.40 -3.10
CA THR A 146 -6.70 8.01 -3.31
C THR A 146 -6.88 7.71 -4.79
N LEU A 147 -7.56 8.57 -5.54
CA LEU A 147 -7.75 8.40 -6.98
C LEU A 147 -6.40 8.37 -7.73
N GLY A 148 -5.49 9.29 -7.42
CA GLY A 148 -4.15 9.32 -8.00
C GLY A 148 -3.33 8.08 -7.66
N ALA A 149 -3.38 7.60 -6.41
CA ALA A 149 -2.71 6.37 -6.01
C ALA A 149 -3.26 5.14 -6.74
N LEU A 150 -4.59 5.03 -6.87
CA LEU A 150 -5.26 3.95 -7.61
C LEU A 150 -4.90 3.99 -9.10
N ALA A 151 -4.80 5.17 -9.69
CA ALA A 151 -4.45 5.36 -11.09
C ALA A 151 -3.01 4.96 -11.45
N LEU A 152 -2.11 4.87 -10.47
CA LEU A 152 -0.74 4.39 -10.71
C LEU A 152 -0.65 2.86 -10.77
N ILE A 153 -1.65 2.15 -10.24
CA ILE A 153 -1.61 0.69 -10.10
C ILE A 153 -1.55 -0.03 -11.46
N PRO A 154 -2.42 0.27 -12.44
CA PRO A 154 -2.44 -0.48 -13.70
C PRO A 154 -1.10 -0.44 -14.43
N LEU A 155 -0.43 0.72 -14.47
CA LEU A 155 0.87 0.85 -15.11
C LEU A 155 2.02 0.27 -14.27
N ALA A 156 1.89 0.22 -12.95
CA ALA A 156 2.87 -0.44 -12.09
C ALA A 156 2.86 -1.96 -12.27
N GLN A 157 1.70 -2.56 -12.55
CA GLN A 157 1.57 -4.00 -12.86
C GLN A 157 2.24 -4.36 -14.20
N GLN A 158 2.33 -3.41 -15.14
CA GLN A 158 2.89 -3.65 -16.48
C GLN A 158 4.42 -3.57 -16.56
N GLY A 159 5.11 -3.13 -15.50
CA GLY A 159 6.55 -2.90 -15.55
C GLY A 159 7.37 -4.18 -15.40
N HIS A 160 7.90 -4.75 -16.50
CA HIS A 160 8.97 -5.77 -16.62
C HIS A 160 9.18 -6.78 -15.46
N ALA A 161 8.11 -7.15 -14.75
CA ALA A 161 8.12 -8.18 -13.71
C ALA A 161 7.97 -9.59 -14.31
N ALA A 162 7.75 -9.69 -15.62
CA ALA A 162 7.60 -10.94 -16.36
C ALA A 162 8.88 -11.81 -16.40
N GLY A 163 10.03 -11.28 -15.96
CA GLY A 163 11.31 -12.01 -15.92
C GLY A 163 12.08 -11.81 -14.61
N SER A 164 11.39 -11.64 -13.48
CA SER A 164 12.03 -11.63 -12.16
C SER A 164 11.47 -12.74 -11.28
N ALA A 165 12.35 -13.43 -10.56
CA ALA A 165 11.95 -14.31 -9.48
C ALA A 165 10.92 -13.62 -8.57
N SER A 166 9.84 -14.31 -8.21
CA SER A 166 8.75 -13.78 -7.38
C SER A 166 8.02 -12.55 -7.97
N HIS A 167 7.21 -12.75 -9.01
CA HIS A 167 6.40 -11.72 -9.68
C HIS A 167 5.63 -10.79 -8.71
N ASN A 168 5.00 -11.36 -7.68
CA ASN A 168 4.22 -10.61 -6.70
C ASN A 168 5.05 -9.55 -5.95
N LEU A 169 6.20 -9.94 -5.40
CA LEU A 169 7.05 -9.00 -4.66
C LEU A 169 7.57 -7.87 -5.54
N ALA A 170 7.90 -8.16 -6.80
CA ALA A 170 8.34 -7.16 -7.76
C ALA A 170 7.27 -6.09 -8.00
N VAL A 171 6.02 -6.51 -8.24
CA VAL A 171 4.88 -5.60 -8.48
C VAL A 171 4.55 -4.76 -7.25
N VAL A 172 4.49 -5.37 -6.06
CA VAL A 172 4.19 -4.63 -4.82
C VAL A 172 5.33 -3.65 -4.49
N SER A 173 6.59 -4.06 -4.70
CA SER A 173 7.75 -3.21 -4.52
C SER A 173 7.73 -1.97 -5.42
N ILE A 174 7.51 -2.13 -6.73
CA ILE A 174 7.47 -0.99 -7.65
C ILE A 174 6.29 -0.07 -7.38
N LEU A 175 5.11 -0.63 -7.05
CA LEU A 175 3.94 0.17 -6.69
C LEU A 175 4.22 1.05 -5.48
N MET A 176 4.79 0.45 -4.42
CA MET A 176 5.20 1.17 -3.21
C MET A 176 6.25 2.24 -3.55
N HIS A 177 7.26 1.90 -4.34
CA HIS A 177 8.32 2.83 -4.73
C HIS A 177 7.76 4.06 -5.44
N VAL A 178 6.94 3.86 -6.49
CA VAL A 178 6.36 4.95 -7.28
C VAL A 178 5.39 5.79 -6.46
N LEU A 179 4.56 5.16 -5.63
CA LEU A 179 3.60 5.86 -4.75
C LEU A 179 4.32 6.82 -3.79
N PHE A 180 5.32 6.33 -3.05
CA PHE A 180 6.02 7.13 -2.05
C PHE A 180 7.00 8.12 -2.69
N ALA A 181 7.65 7.77 -3.80
CA ALA A 181 8.44 8.72 -4.58
C ALA A 181 7.57 9.87 -5.08
N SER A 182 6.34 9.60 -5.52
CA SER A 182 5.38 10.61 -5.95
C SER A 182 4.98 11.56 -4.82
N ILE A 183 4.69 11.02 -3.63
CA ILE A 183 4.40 11.82 -2.43
C ILE A 183 5.59 12.72 -2.07
N TRP A 184 6.82 12.19 -2.17
CA TRP A 184 8.03 12.92 -1.84
C TRP A 184 8.32 14.04 -2.85
N VAL A 185 8.51 13.70 -4.13
CA VAL A 185 8.88 14.62 -5.20
C VAL A 185 7.76 15.63 -5.45
N GLY A 186 6.53 15.16 -5.62
CA GLY A 186 5.38 16.03 -5.85
C GLY A 186 5.07 16.94 -4.66
N GLY A 187 5.26 16.43 -3.43
CA GLY A 187 5.15 17.23 -2.22
C GLY A 187 6.21 18.33 -2.12
N LEU A 188 7.44 18.08 -2.63
CA LEU A 188 8.49 19.11 -2.68
C LEU A 188 8.10 20.24 -3.63
N VAL A 189 7.62 19.88 -4.83
CA VAL A 189 7.15 20.84 -5.83
C VAL A 189 5.99 21.67 -5.27
N ALA A 190 5.03 21.01 -4.62
CA ALA A 190 3.90 21.66 -3.96
C ALA A 190 4.34 22.63 -2.85
N LEU A 191 5.33 22.25 -2.05
CA LEU A 191 5.89 23.10 -0.99
C LEU A 191 6.61 24.33 -1.57
N VAL A 192 7.41 24.15 -2.63
CA VAL A 192 8.08 25.25 -3.33
C VAL A 192 7.06 26.20 -3.96
N TRP A 193 6.01 25.66 -4.57
CA TRP A 193 4.90 26.43 -5.13
C TRP A 193 4.18 27.29 -4.09
N LEU A 194 3.88 26.70 -2.93
CA LEU A 194 3.20 27.37 -1.82
C LEU A 194 4.02 28.49 -1.18
N ARG A 195 5.34 28.51 -1.37
CA ARG A 195 6.21 29.53 -0.79
C ARG A 195 5.81 30.97 -1.16
N ARG A 196 5.19 31.16 -2.34
CA ARG A 196 4.73 32.48 -2.82
C ARG A 196 3.39 32.91 -2.24
N THR A 197 2.61 31.98 -1.70
CA THR A 197 1.21 32.22 -1.30
C THR A 197 0.92 31.90 0.16
N LEU A 198 1.80 31.18 0.85
CA LEU A 198 1.74 30.96 2.29
C LEU A 198 2.30 32.18 3.03
N PRO A 199 1.60 32.69 4.06
CA PRO A 199 2.17 33.69 4.97
C PRO A 199 3.48 33.19 5.60
N GLY A 200 4.44 34.10 5.76
CA GLY A 200 5.79 33.75 6.26
C GLY A 200 5.79 33.07 7.63
N ALA A 201 4.82 33.37 8.50
CA ALA A 201 4.68 32.75 9.81
C ALA A 201 4.22 31.28 9.75
N GLU A 202 3.50 30.88 8.69
CA GLU A 202 2.94 29.53 8.56
C GLU A 202 3.83 28.56 7.80
N PHE A 203 4.68 29.09 6.90
CA PHE A 203 5.60 28.30 6.10
C PHE A 203 6.50 27.37 6.96
N PRO A 204 7.10 27.81 8.09
CA PRO A 204 7.81 26.92 9.02
C PRO A 204 7.01 25.70 9.48
N ALA A 205 5.72 25.86 9.75
CA ALA A 205 4.87 24.77 10.21
C ALA A 205 4.60 23.76 9.09
N VAL A 206 4.30 24.24 7.88
CA VAL A 206 4.10 23.38 6.70
C VAL A 206 5.40 22.67 6.32
N LEU A 207 6.55 23.35 6.38
CA LEU A 207 7.87 22.79 6.11
C LEU A 207 8.22 21.64 7.07
N ARG A 208 7.96 21.81 8.39
CA ARG A 208 8.15 20.74 9.39
C ARG A 208 7.26 19.53 9.11
N ARG A 209 5.99 19.76 8.73
CA ARG A 209 5.04 18.69 8.39
C ARG A 209 5.48 17.93 7.14
N TYR A 210 5.86 18.65 6.09
CA TYR A 210 6.39 18.07 4.87
C TYR A 210 7.67 17.27 5.15
N SER A 211 8.60 17.78 5.96
CA SER A 211 9.83 17.06 6.29
C SER A 211 9.58 15.70 6.96
N ALA A 212 8.54 15.59 7.79
CA ALA A 212 8.13 14.31 8.38
C ALA A 212 7.51 13.36 7.33
N ILE A 213 6.70 13.88 6.41
CA ILE A 213 6.12 13.12 5.29
C ILE A 213 7.23 12.62 4.36
N ALA A 214 8.16 13.49 3.98
CA ALA A 214 9.31 13.17 3.13
C ALA A 214 10.21 12.11 3.76
N PHE A 215 10.39 12.15 5.09
CA PHE A 215 11.13 11.10 5.80
C PHE A 215 10.45 9.73 5.73
N ALA A 216 9.12 9.68 5.94
CA ALA A 216 8.36 8.45 5.82
C ALA A 216 8.41 7.90 4.39
N ALA A 217 8.28 8.78 3.39
CA ALA A 217 8.41 8.43 1.99
C ALA A 217 9.81 7.92 1.64
N PHE A 218 10.87 8.54 2.16
CA PHE A 218 12.25 8.08 2.02
C PHE A 218 12.42 6.64 2.54
N ILE A 219 11.91 6.33 3.74
CA ILE A 219 11.98 4.97 4.29
C ILE A 219 11.24 3.98 3.39
N ALA A 220 10.05 4.33 2.90
CA ALA A 220 9.26 3.47 2.04
C ALA A 220 9.94 3.20 0.68
N VAL A 221 10.54 4.24 0.08
CA VAL A 221 11.33 4.14 -1.16
C VAL A 221 12.59 3.29 -0.94
N ALA A 222 13.24 3.42 0.22
CA ALA A 222 14.40 2.60 0.59
C ALA A 222 14.03 1.12 0.76
N LEU A 223 12.95 0.82 1.49
CA LEU A 223 12.48 -0.56 1.72
C LEU A 223 12.04 -1.25 0.43
N SER A 224 11.29 -0.55 -0.44
CA SER A 224 10.95 -1.08 -1.76
C SER A 224 12.20 -1.32 -2.62
N GLY A 225 13.14 -0.37 -2.63
CA GLY A 225 14.42 -0.54 -3.34
C GLY A 225 15.22 -1.74 -2.84
N LEU A 226 15.28 -1.95 -1.52
CA LEU A 226 15.95 -3.10 -0.90
C LEU A 226 15.31 -4.42 -1.31
N VAL A 227 13.99 -4.54 -1.23
CA VAL A 227 13.27 -5.74 -1.67
C VAL A 227 13.49 -5.98 -3.17
N SER A 228 13.41 -4.92 -3.99
CA SER A 228 13.65 -5.04 -5.43
C SER A 228 15.07 -5.50 -5.75
N ALA A 229 16.08 -5.06 -4.98
CA ALA A 229 17.46 -5.50 -5.15
C ALA A 229 17.64 -6.96 -4.69
N SER A 230 17.04 -7.36 -3.57
CA SER A 230 17.15 -8.73 -3.03
C SER A 230 16.57 -9.80 -3.95
N ILE A 231 15.58 -9.43 -4.76
CA ILE A 231 14.94 -10.33 -5.73
C ILE A 231 15.82 -10.56 -6.97
N ARG A 232 16.68 -9.58 -7.30
CA ARG A 232 17.46 -9.57 -8.55
C ARG A 232 18.95 -9.85 -8.33
N LEU A 233 19.42 -9.75 -7.10
CA LEU A 233 20.80 -10.01 -6.68
C LEU A 233 20.76 -11.07 -5.57
N THR A 234 20.71 -12.33 -5.97
CA THR A 234 20.65 -13.49 -5.05
C THR A 234 22.03 -13.83 -4.48
N ASP A 235 23.09 -13.68 -5.28
CA ASP A 235 24.49 -13.81 -4.84
C ASP A 235 25.11 -12.43 -4.53
N PRO A 236 25.56 -12.17 -3.27
CA PRO A 236 26.23 -10.93 -2.92
C PRO A 236 27.48 -10.60 -3.75
N GLY A 237 28.17 -11.61 -4.28
CA GLY A 237 29.35 -11.42 -5.15
C GLY A 237 29.02 -10.59 -6.40
N THR A 238 27.82 -10.80 -6.96
CA THR A 238 27.34 -10.08 -8.16
C THR A 238 27.21 -8.58 -7.97
N LEU A 239 27.14 -8.08 -6.73
CA LEU A 239 27.00 -6.66 -6.43
C LEU A 239 28.23 -5.86 -6.91
N LEU A 240 29.42 -6.45 -6.84
CA LEU A 240 30.68 -5.78 -7.21
C LEU A 240 31.21 -6.21 -8.59
N THR A 241 30.77 -7.36 -9.10
CA THR A 241 31.29 -7.93 -10.34
C THR A 241 30.44 -7.62 -11.57
N THR A 242 29.19 -7.19 -11.39
CA THR A 242 28.26 -6.96 -12.50
C THR A 242 27.90 -5.48 -12.67
N SER A 243 27.67 -5.05 -13.92
CA SER A 243 27.20 -3.69 -14.22
C SER A 243 25.89 -3.37 -13.50
N TYR A 244 24.99 -4.35 -13.40
CA TYR A 244 23.74 -4.23 -12.66
C TYR A 244 24.00 -3.94 -11.17
N GLY A 245 24.88 -4.73 -10.54
CA GLY A 245 25.29 -4.58 -9.14
C GLY A 245 25.91 -3.20 -8.86
N LEU A 246 26.79 -2.73 -9.74
CA LEU A 246 27.42 -1.41 -9.61
C LEU A 246 26.41 -0.26 -9.70
N ILE A 247 25.40 -0.36 -10.56
CA ILE A 247 24.32 0.65 -10.64
C ILE A 247 23.47 0.63 -9.35
N VAL A 248 23.19 -0.56 -8.80
CA VAL A 248 22.50 -0.71 -7.50
C VAL A 248 23.34 -0.08 -6.39
N LEU A 249 24.65 -0.29 -6.36
CA LEU A 249 25.56 0.34 -5.39
C LEU A 249 25.57 1.86 -5.53
N GLY A 250 25.53 2.39 -6.76
CA GLY A 250 25.37 3.82 -7.02
C GLY A 250 24.07 4.37 -6.42
N LYS A 251 22.95 3.66 -6.58
CA LYS A 251 21.67 4.01 -5.95
C LYS A 251 21.73 3.98 -4.42
N ILE A 252 22.35 2.95 -3.84
CA ILE A 252 22.56 2.85 -2.39
C ILE A 252 23.37 4.06 -1.90
N THR A 253 24.44 4.41 -2.60
CA THR A 253 25.28 5.56 -2.28
C THR A 253 24.48 6.87 -2.29
N VAL A 254 23.71 7.11 -3.36
CA VAL A 254 22.81 8.26 -3.46
C VAL A 254 21.79 8.27 -2.31
N LEU A 255 21.18 7.13 -2.00
CA LEU A 255 20.21 7.00 -0.91
C LEU A 255 20.82 7.33 0.46
N VAL A 256 22.03 6.82 0.75
CA VAL A 256 22.76 7.09 1.99
C VAL A 256 23.12 8.58 2.09
N LEU A 257 23.60 9.19 1.00
CA LEU A 257 23.92 10.62 0.96
C LEU A 257 22.68 11.48 1.21
N ILE A 258 21.55 11.19 0.56
CA ILE A 258 20.28 11.88 0.83
C ILE A 258 19.85 11.67 2.29
N GLY A 259 19.99 10.46 2.83
CA GLY A 259 19.66 10.14 4.22
C GLY A 259 20.48 10.97 5.20
N ALA A 260 21.80 11.05 5.00
CA ALA A 260 22.71 11.86 5.80
C ALA A 260 22.36 13.35 5.72
N LEU A 261 22.15 13.88 4.50
CA LEU A 261 21.71 15.26 4.29
C LEU A 261 20.36 15.54 4.95
N GLY A 262 19.43 14.58 4.92
CA GLY A 262 18.14 14.67 5.60
C GLY A 262 18.26 14.74 7.12
N VAL A 263 19.22 14.04 7.72
CA VAL A 263 19.52 14.12 9.17
C VAL A 263 20.11 15.49 9.51
N ILE A 264 21.10 15.94 8.74
CA ILE A 264 21.73 17.26 8.91
C ILE A 264 20.67 18.36 8.76
N TYR A 265 19.80 18.23 7.75
CA TYR A 265 18.67 19.12 7.52
C TYR A 265 17.75 19.21 8.74
N ARG A 266 17.25 18.08 9.22
CA ARG A 266 16.29 18.05 10.33
C ARG A 266 16.88 18.54 11.66
N ARG A 267 18.14 18.20 11.95
CA ARG A 267 18.77 18.54 13.24
C ARG A 267 19.34 19.96 13.29
N TRP A 268 19.87 20.48 12.17
CA TRP A 268 20.70 21.69 12.19
C TRP A 268 20.15 22.83 11.31
N LEU A 269 19.69 22.52 10.10
CA LEU A 269 19.36 23.54 9.10
C LEU A 269 17.90 23.99 9.17
N LEU A 270 16.98 23.07 9.45
CA LEU A 270 15.54 23.34 9.56
C LEU A 270 15.24 24.46 10.57
N PRO A 271 15.83 24.48 11.80
CA PRO A 271 15.67 25.61 12.72
C PRO A 271 16.13 26.96 12.14
N GLN A 272 17.20 26.96 11.35
CA GLN A 272 17.77 28.17 10.74
C GLN A 272 16.98 28.68 9.53
N VAL A 273 16.36 27.78 8.76
CA VAL A 273 15.42 28.16 7.69
C VAL A 273 14.18 28.81 8.32
N THR A 274 13.72 28.30 9.47
CA THR A 274 12.59 28.89 10.20
C THR A 274 12.90 30.26 10.81
N SER A 275 14.18 30.65 10.92
CA SER A 275 14.61 31.98 11.36
C SER A 275 14.87 32.97 10.21
N GLY A 276 14.37 32.68 8.99
CA GLY A 276 14.35 33.64 7.86
C GLY A 276 15.44 33.46 6.79
N ARG A 277 16.32 32.45 6.90
CA ARG A 277 17.42 32.24 5.93
C ARG A 277 16.95 31.60 4.60
N THR A 278 16.38 32.43 3.73
CA THR A 278 15.84 32.03 2.41
C THR A 278 16.85 31.32 1.48
N ARG A 279 18.12 31.73 1.46
CA ARG A 279 19.15 31.11 0.59
C ARG A 279 19.37 29.64 0.92
N LEU A 280 19.35 29.31 2.21
CA LEU A 280 19.55 27.95 2.70
C LEU A 280 18.43 27.02 2.25
N PHE A 281 17.18 27.50 2.24
CA PHE A 281 16.05 26.75 1.72
C PHE A 281 16.26 26.35 0.24
N TRP A 282 16.68 27.30 -0.61
CA TRP A 282 16.91 27.01 -2.03
C TRP A 282 18.09 26.08 -2.28
N ALA A 283 19.15 26.20 -1.48
CA ALA A 283 20.27 25.26 -1.54
C ALA A 283 19.82 23.82 -1.22
N LEU A 284 18.93 23.66 -0.23
CA LEU A 284 18.38 22.37 0.16
C LEU A 284 17.45 21.77 -0.90
N VAL A 285 16.54 22.59 -1.43
CA VAL A 285 15.68 22.18 -2.56
C VAL A 285 16.54 21.76 -3.76
N GLY A 286 17.57 22.55 -4.08
CA GLY A 286 18.52 22.23 -5.15
C GLY A 286 19.24 20.90 -4.91
N ALA A 287 19.72 20.65 -3.70
CA ALA A 287 20.35 19.39 -3.34
C ALA A 287 19.38 18.21 -3.49
N GLU A 288 18.16 18.30 -2.94
CA GLU A 288 17.16 17.22 -3.07
C GLU A 288 16.84 16.93 -4.55
N VAL A 289 16.62 17.97 -5.37
CA VAL A 289 16.35 17.81 -6.80
C VAL A 289 17.53 17.16 -7.54
N ILE A 290 18.77 17.54 -7.23
CA ILE A 290 19.96 16.93 -7.84
C ILE A 290 20.03 15.44 -7.51
N PHE A 291 19.91 15.07 -6.22
CA PHE A 291 20.01 13.67 -5.83
C PHE A 291 18.84 12.82 -6.34
N MET A 292 17.61 13.36 -6.36
CA MET A 292 16.47 12.70 -7.01
C MET A 292 16.70 12.52 -8.50
N GLY A 293 17.26 13.52 -9.19
CA GLY A 293 17.66 13.44 -10.59
C GLY A 293 18.69 12.35 -10.84
N LEU A 294 19.73 12.26 -10.00
CA LEU A 294 20.74 11.19 -10.05
C LEU A 294 20.12 9.80 -9.82
N ALA A 295 19.31 9.65 -8.78
CA ALA A 295 18.62 8.38 -8.49
C ALA A 295 17.70 7.95 -9.65
N SER A 296 16.98 8.90 -10.26
CA SER A 296 16.08 8.67 -11.38
C SER A 296 16.85 8.34 -12.66
N GLY A 297 17.97 9.01 -12.92
CA GLY A 297 18.88 8.71 -14.04
C GLY A 297 19.46 7.29 -13.93
N LEU A 298 19.99 6.93 -12.76
CA LEU A 298 20.47 5.57 -12.48
C LEU A 298 19.34 4.54 -12.60
N ALA A 299 18.11 4.88 -12.21
CA ALA A 299 16.96 4.01 -12.41
C ALA A 299 16.64 3.79 -13.89
N GLY A 300 16.74 4.83 -14.72
CA GLY A 300 16.57 4.72 -16.18
C GLY A 300 17.61 3.84 -16.85
N VAL A 301 18.88 3.91 -16.40
CA VAL A 301 19.95 3.01 -16.87
C VAL A 301 19.70 1.58 -16.41
N LEU A 302 19.37 1.38 -15.12
CA LEU A 302 19.08 0.07 -14.53
C LEU A 302 17.91 -0.63 -15.24
N ALA A 303 16.88 0.12 -15.63
CA ALA A 303 15.72 -0.41 -16.36
C ALA A 303 16.06 -0.99 -17.73
N ARG A 304 17.23 -0.66 -18.28
CA ARG A 304 17.75 -1.18 -19.57
C ARG A 304 18.96 -2.11 -19.40
N THR A 305 19.37 -2.38 -18.17
CA THR A 305 20.47 -3.30 -17.86
C THR A 305 19.88 -4.64 -17.44
N ALA A 306 20.25 -5.72 -18.11
CA ALA A 306 19.81 -7.06 -17.73
C ALA A 306 20.29 -7.40 -16.30
N PRO A 307 19.45 -8.01 -15.45
CA PRO A 307 19.88 -8.51 -14.15
C PRO A 307 20.84 -9.69 -14.32
N PRO A 308 21.78 -9.90 -13.38
CA PRO A 308 22.67 -11.06 -13.41
C PRO A 308 21.88 -12.38 -13.41
N GLY A 309 22.30 -13.36 -14.20
CA GLY A 309 21.66 -14.68 -14.28
C GLY A 309 20.45 -14.77 -15.22
N ALA A 310 19.99 -13.67 -15.82
CA ALA A 310 18.87 -13.69 -16.80
C ALA A 310 19.14 -14.58 -18.03
N GLU A 311 20.41 -14.76 -18.39
CA GLU A 311 20.83 -15.64 -19.48
C GLU A 311 20.94 -17.11 -19.04
N GLN A 312 21.31 -17.38 -17.77
CA GLN A 312 21.44 -18.74 -17.24
C GLN A 312 20.10 -19.41 -16.94
N GLU A 313 19.05 -18.64 -16.59
CA GLU A 313 17.68 -19.18 -16.40
C GLU A 313 17.16 -19.94 -17.65
N ILE A 314 17.59 -19.55 -18.85
CA ILE A 314 17.16 -20.16 -20.13
C ILE A 314 17.83 -21.52 -20.37
N TYR A 315 19.03 -21.77 -19.83
CA TYR A 315 19.85 -22.95 -20.16
C TYR A 315 20.08 -23.93 -19.01
N GLU A 316 19.97 -23.49 -17.74
CA GLU A 316 20.33 -24.32 -16.56
C GLU A 316 19.15 -24.85 -15.75
N THR A 317 17.95 -24.30 -15.93
CA THR A 317 16.75 -24.81 -15.27
C THR A 317 16.14 -25.92 -16.13
N GLY A 318 15.89 -27.11 -15.57
CA GLY A 318 15.21 -28.20 -16.27
C GLY A 318 13.78 -27.81 -16.72
N PRO A 319 12.90 -28.77 -17.07
CA PRO A 319 11.53 -28.43 -17.44
C PRO A 319 10.84 -27.62 -16.33
N VAL A 320 10.63 -26.32 -16.59
CA VAL A 320 9.95 -25.39 -15.68
C VAL A 320 8.54 -25.92 -15.43
N THR A 321 8.17 -26.07 -14.15
CA THR A 321 6.83 -26.56 -13.83
C THR A 321 5.76 -25.51 -14.22
N PRO A 322 4.52 -25.90 -14.53
CA PRO A 322 3.45 -24.93 -14.78
C PRO A 322 3.28 -23.92 -13.65
N ALA A 323 3.41 -24.36 -12.40
CA ALA A 323 3.35 -23.52 -11.21
C ALA A 323 4.46 -22.46 -11.18
N GLU A 324 5.68 -22.86 -11.55
CA GLU A 324 6.84 -21.96 -11.62
C GLU A 324 6.74 -20.98 -12.77
N SER A 325 6.23 -21.42 -13.93
CA SER A 325 5.96 -20.52 -15.06
C SER A 325 4.92 -19.44 -14.73
N LEU A 326 3.94 -19.73 -13.87
CA LEU A 326 2.89 -18.77 -13.48
C LEU A 326 3.31 -17.84 -12.34
N THR A 327 4.18 -18.29 -11.44
CA THR A 327 4.55 -17.53 -10.22
C THR A 327 5.94 -16.89 -10.29
N GLY A 328 6.79 -17.36 -11.20
CA GLY A 328 8.22 -17.04 -11.22
C GLY A 328 8.94 -17.55 -9.98
N SER A 329 8.49 -18.64 -9.36
CA SER A 329 9.11 -19.21 -8.16
C SER A 329 8.96 -20.73 -8.14
N PRO A 330 9.97 -21.46 -7.64
CA PRO A 330 9.89 -22.91 -7.56
C PRO A 330 8.75 -23.33 -6.62
N PHE A 331 8.18 -24.51 -6.89
CA PHE A 331 7.18 -25.10 -6.01
C PHE A 331 7.74 -25.27 -4.60
N PRO A 332 7.03 -24.81 -3.54
CA PRO A 332 7.57 -24.81 -2.20
C PRO A 332 7.77 -26.24 -1.67
N ALA A 333 8.85 -26.42 -0.91
CA ALA A 333 9.11 -27.69 -0.23
C ALA A 333 7.97 -28.05 0.74
N PRO A 334 7.73 -29.34 1.03
CA PRO A 334 6.74 -29.74 2.02
C PRO A 334 6.96 -29.06 3.37
N PRO A 335 5.89 -28.61 4.05
CA PRO A 335 6.01 -27.89 5.30
C PRO A 335 6.66 -28.77 6.38
N THR A 336 7.60 -28.19 7.13
CA THR A 336 8.27 -28.81 8.28
C THR A 336 8.15 -27.86 9.47
N TRP A 337 8.63 -28.24 10.66
CA TRP A 337 8.66 -27.30 11.77
C TRP A 337 9.53 -26.06 11.48
N ARG A 338 10.54 -26.19 10.60
CA ARG A 338 11.41 -25.09 10.19
C ARG A 338 10.68 -24.09 9.29
N THR A 339 9.75 -24.57 8.47
CA THR A 339 9.02 -23.68 7.54
C THR A 339 8.16 -22.66 8.26
N LEU A 340 7.87 -22.85 9.56
CA LEU A 340 7.22 -21.82 10.39
C LEU A 340 7.99 -20.49 10.45
N PHE A 341 9.30 -20.53 10.17
CA PHE A 341 10.20 -19.39 10.19
C PHE A 341 10.64 -18.93 8.79
N ASP A 342 10.23 -19.64 7.74
CA ASP A 342 10.46 -19.20 6.36
C ASP A 342 9.59 -17.98 6.07
N GLY A 343 10.08 -17.10 5.19
CA GLY A 343 9.35 -15.88 4.88
C GLY A 343 9.68 -15.32 3.51
N GLN A 344 8.66 -14.70 2.93
CA GLN A 344 8.75 -13.94 1.70
C GLN A 344 8.29 -12.51 2.02
N PRO A 345 9.21 -11.60 2.42
CA PRO A 345 8.82 -10.32 2.98
C PRO A 345 8.11 -9.42 1.96
N ASP A 346 6.80 -9.25 2.13
CA ASP A 346 6.03 -8.28 1.36
C ASP A 346 6.36 -6.85 1.84
N PRO A 347 6.90 -5.98 0.97
CA PRO A 347 7.38 -4.66 1.39
C PRO A 347 6.27 -3.73 1.86
N PHE A 348 5.06 -3.87 1.31
CA PHE A 348 3.90 -3.06 1.71
C PHE A 348 3.46 -3.44 3.11
N TRP A 349 3.27 -4.74 3.37
CA TRP A 349 2.86 -5.22 4.68
C TRP A 349 3.93 -4.95 5.74
N LEU A 350 5.21 -5.14 5.39
CA LEU A 350 6.35 -4.88 6.27
C LEU A 350 6.43 -3.40 6.68
N LEU A 351 6.25 -2.46 5.75
CA LEU A 351 6.15 -1.04 6.09
C LEU A 351 4.96 -0.77 7.01
N LEU A 352 3.78 -1.31 6.66
CA LEU A 352 2.55 -1.06 7.40
C LEU A 352 2.64 -1.53 8.85
N VAL A 353 3.12 -2.76 9.09
CA VAL A 353 3.24 -3.32 10.45
C VAL A 353 4.33 -2.64 11.26
N ILE A 354 5.49 -2.32 10.66
CA ILE A 354 6.56 -1.57 11.35
C ILE A 354 6.07 -0.17 11.74
N PHE A 355 5.42 0.54 10.82
CA PHE A 355 4.88 1.87 11.09
C PHE A 355 3.80 1.83 12.18
N ALA A 356 2.88 0.87 12.11
CA ALA A 356 1.84 0.69 13.10
C ALA A 356 2.42 0.35 14.49
N ALA A 357 3.40 -0.56 14.57
CA ALA A 357 4.07 -0.91 15.82
C ALA A 357 4.85 0.28 16.42
N ALA A 358 5.67 0.95 15.61
CA ALA A 358 6.49 2.07 16.06
C ALA A 358 5.61 3.23 16.56
N SER A 359 4.59 3.63 15.78
CA SER A 359 3.67 4.71 16.16
C SER A 359 2.87 4.38 17.43
N TYR A 360 2.47 3.12 17.60
CA TYR A 360 1.79 2.65 18.82
C TYR A 360 2.73 2.71 20.04
N CYS A 361 3.94 2.14 19.95
CA CYS A 361 4.91 2.16 21.03
C CYS A 361 5.33 3.58 21.43
N LEU A 362 5.57 4.47 20.45
CA LEU A 362 5.88 5.88 20.70
C LEU A 362 4.72 6.59 21.40
N SER A 363 3.49 6.29 21.01
CA SER A 363 2.30 6.85 21.66
C SER A 363 2.15 6.35 23.09
N VAL A 364 2.38 5.05 23.36
CA VAL A 364 2.39 4.51 24.74
C VAL A 364 3.47 5.19 25.59
N ARG A 365 4.70 5.33 25.05
CA ARG A 365 5.81 6.03 25.74
C ARG A 365 5.45 7.48 26.05
N THR A 366 4.90 8.20 25.08
CA THR A 366 4.46 9.60 25.24
C THR A 366 3.34 9.73 26.27
N LEU A 367 2.45 8.74 26.36
CA LEU A 367 1.38 8.75 27.36
C LEU A 367 1.93 8.52 28.78
N ARG A 368 2.87 7.58 28.93
CA ARG A 368 3.55 7.28 30.20
C ARG A 368 4.40 8.46 30.68
N SER A 369 5.11 9.13 29.78
CA SER A 369 5.90 10.32 30.14
C SER A 369 5.05 11.50 30.61
N ARG A 370 3.74 11.49 30.33
CA ARG A 370 2.76 12.47 30.84
C ARG A 370 2.07 12.01 32.15
N GLY A 371 2.62 11.01 32.84
CA GLY A 371 2.08 10.48 34.09
C GLY A 371 0.76 9.71 33.95
N ARG A 372 0.32 9.39 32.72
CA ARG A 372 -0.92 8.65 32.47
C ARG A 372 -0.64 7.17 32.27
N THR A 373 -1.44 6.32 32.91
CA THR A 373 -1.32 4.87 32.80
C THR A 373 -1.98 4.33 31.52
N TRP A 374 -1.34 3.35 30.88
CA TRP A 374 -1.91 2.59 29.77
C TRP A 374 -1.89 1.09 30.11
N PRO A 375 -3.05 0.39 30.12
CA PRO A 375 -3.10 -1.03 30.46
C PRO A 375 -2.22 -1.86 29.53
N TRP A 376 -1.32 -2.67 30.09
CA TRP A 376 -0.35 -3.46 29.31
C TRP A 376 -1.05 -4.48 28.40
N GLN A 377 -2.23 -4.98 28.80
CA GLN A 377 -3.03 -5.93 28.02
C GLN A 377 -3.43 -5.35 26.65
N ARG A 378 -3.65 -4.04 26.57
CA ARG A 378 -3.95 -3.36 25.28
C ARG A 378 -2.73 -3.37 24.37
N THR A 379 -1.55 -3.13 24.94
CA THR A 379 -0.29 -3.20 24.20
C THR A 379 0.01 -4.62 23.75
N ALA A 380 -0.15 -5.61 24.63
CA ALA A 380 0.05 -7.02 24.30
C ALA A 380 -0.89 -7.47 23.17
N ALA A 381 -2.19 -7.16 23.26
CA ALA A 381 -3.15 -7.51 22.22
C ALA A 381 -2.84 -6.83 20.88
N PHE A 382 -2.45 -5.55 20.89
CA PHE A 382 -2.04 -4.84 19.67
C PHE A 382 -0.80 -5.49 19.04
N MET A 383 0.23 -5.76 19.84
CA MET A 383 1.46 -6.37 19.35
C MET A 383 1.25 -7.81 18.87
N ALA A 384 0.35 -8.58 19.49
CA ALA A 384 -0.05 -9.89 18.99
C ALA A 384 -0.71 -9.79 17.60
N GLY A 385 -1.59 -8.80 17.39
CA GLY A 385 -2.17 -8.54 16.07
C GLY A 385 -1.14 -8.12 15.02
N ILE A 386 -0.14 -7.33 15.42
CA ILE A 386 1.00 -6.96 14.54
C ILE A 386 1.82 -8.19 14.16
N VAL A 387 2.22 -9.01 15.13
CA VAL A 387 3.02 -10.22 14.88
C VAL A 387 2.27 -11.20 14.01
N LEU A 388 0.98 -11.41 14.27
CA LEU A 388 0.15 -12.30 13.46
C LEU A 388 -0.02 -11.77 12.03
N THR A 389 -0.25 -10.46 11.85
CA THR A 389 -0.31 -9.85 10.51
C THR A 389 1.00 -10.06 9.76
N LEU A 390 2.14 -9.79 10.41
CA LEU A 390 3.47 -9.98 9.83
C LEU A 390 3.72 -11.45 9.47
N TRP A 391 3.39 -12.39 10.35
CA TRP A 391 3.58 -13.82 10.12
C TRP A 391 2.73 -14.35 8.96
N VAL A 392 1.49 -13.86 8.83
CA VAL A 392 0.61 -14.26 7.72
C VAL A 392 1.06 -13.66 6.39
N THR A 393 1.45 -12.38 6.39
CA THR A 393 1.70 -11.63 5.14
C THR A 393 3.14 -11.70 4.65
N CYS A 394 4.09 -11.99 5.54
CA CYS A 394 5.51 -12.07 5.23
C CYS A 394 6.16 -13.42 5.61
N GLY A 395 5.43 -14.30 6.31
CA GLY A 395 5.92 -15.62 6.72
C GLY A 395 5.51 -16.73 5.76
N PRO A 396 5.42 -18.00 6.20
CA PRO A 396 5.24 -19.14 5.29
C PRO A 396 3.90 -19.10 4.56
N LEU A 397 2.85 -18.62 5.22
CA LEU A 397 1.53 -18.56 4.61
C LEU A 397 1.50 -17.69 3.34
N SER A 398 2.35 -16.66 3.26
CA SER A 398 2.48 -15.83 2.07
C SER A 398 3.00 -16.59 0.84
N ILE A 399 3.78 -17.66 1.07
CA ILE A 399 4.30 -18.58 0.07
C ILE A 399 3.21 -19.60 -0.28
N TYR A 400 2.76 -20.38 0.70
CA TYR A 400 1.87 -21.53 0.49
C TYR A 400 0.44 -21.17 0.07
N ALA A 401 -0.08 -20.00 0.44
CA ALA A 401 -1.47 -19.60 0.12
C ALA A 401 -1.74 -19.47 -1.40
N THR A 402 -0.70 -19.41 -2.23
CA THR A 402 -0.84 -19.44 -3.70
C THR A 402 -1.09 -20.86 -4.23
N TYR A 403 -0.56 -21.86 -3.52
CA TYR A 403 -0.48 -23.25 -3.97
C TYR A 403 -1.57 -24.14 -3.33
N PHE A 404 -1.96 -23.83 -2.09
CA PHE A 404 -2.90 -24.63 -1.31
C PHE A 404 -4.08 -23.79 -0.83
N LEU A 405 -5.28 -24.31 -1.04
CA LEU A 405 -6.53 -23.74 -0.55
C LEU A 405 -6.55 -23.75 0.98
N SER A 406 -5.99 -24.77 1.64
CA SER A 406 -5.89 -24.83 3.10
C SER A 406 -5.05 -23.69 3.67
N ALA A 407 -3.87 -23.43 3.08
CA ALA A 407 -3.01 -22.32 3.46
C ALA A 407 -3.68 -20.95 3.23
N TYR A 408 -4.43 -20.81 2.12
CA TYR A 408 -5.22 -19.61 1.85
C TYR A 408 -6.34 -19.41 2.87
N THR A 409 -7.06 -20.47 3.25
CA THR A 409 -8.09 -20.41 4.29
C THR A 409 -7.51 -20.02 5.65
N ILE A 410 -6.37 -20.61 6.04
CA ILE A 410 -5.66 -20.25 7.29
C ILE A 410 -5.25 -18.78 7.27
N THR A 411 -4.74 -18.28 6.15
CA THR A 411 -4.38 -16.87 5.95
C THR A 411 -5.56 -15.93 6.27
N ILE A 412 -6.76 -16.27 5.78
CA ILE A 412 -7.95 -15.44 5.92
C ILE A 412 -8.48 -15.46 7.35
N VAL A 413 -8.55 -16.64 7.97
CA VAL A 413 -8.95 -16.77 9.38
C VAL A 413 -7.95 -16.05 10.32
N ALA A 414 -6.65 -16.23 10.07
CA ALA A 414 -5.60 -15.60 10.88
C ALA A 414 -5.62 -14.07 10.76
N LEU A 415 -5.92 -13.50 9.58
CA LEU A 415 -6.07 -12.05 9.43
C LEU A 415 -7.33 -11.49 10.10
N LEU A 416 -8.45 -12.22 10.10
CA LEU A 416 -9.62 -11.84 10.90
C LEU A 416 -9.27 -11.74 12.39
N LEU A 417 -8.55 -12.74 12.90
CA LEU A 417 -8.06 -12.74 14.28
C LEU A 417 -7.06 -11.61 14.55
N ALA A 418 -6.10 -11.40 13.65
CA ALA A 418 -5.11 -10.32 13.76
C ALA A 418 -5.80 -8.96 13.85
N GLY A 419 -6.78 -8.70 12.99
CA GLY A 419 -7.58 -7.48 13.03
C GLY A 419 -8.33 -7.32 14.35
N ALA A 420 -8.93 -8.39 14.86
CA ALA A 420 -9.63 -8.37 16.14
C ALA A 420 -8.70 -8.03 17.31
N CYS A 421 -7.48 -8.57 17.31
CA CYS A 421 -6.41 -8.26 18.26
C CYS A 421 -5.97 -6.78 18.17
N LEU A 422 -5.72 -6.28 16.95
CA LEU A 422 -5.36 -4.87 16.72
C LEU A 422 -6.42 -3.90 17.27
N ALA A 423 -7.70 -4.24 17.14
CA ALA A 423 -8.80 -3.42 17.65
C ALA A 423 -8.81 -3.31 19.19
N GLN A 424 -8.36 -4.33 19.92
CA GLN A 424 -8.25 -4.29 21.38
C GLN A 424 -7.20 -3.28 21.86
N GLY A 425 -6.20 -3.00 21.02
CA GLY A 425 -5.17 -2.00 21.25
C GLY A 425 -5.66 -0.56 21.33
N ARG A 426 -6.89 -0.26 20.86
CA ARG A 426 -7.46 1.11 20.78
C ARG A 426 -6.53 2.16 20.14
N PRO A 427 -5.87 1.86 19.01
CA PRO A 427 -4.82 2.72 18.42
C PRO A 427 -5.31 4.14 18.12
N LEU A 428 -6.54 4.30 17.60
CA LEU A 428 -7.10 5.62 17.29
C LEU A 428 -7.31 6.50 18.54
N LEU A 429 -7.69 5.89 19.67
CA LEU A 429 -7.85 6.63 20.92
C LEU A 429 -6.51 6.98 21.54
N LEU A 430 -5.54 6.06 21.45
CA LEU A 430 -4.18 6.32 21.89
C LEU A 430 -3.58 7.49 21.09
N ALA A 431 -3.70 7.46 19.75
CA ALA A 431 -3.26 8.55 18.87
C ALA A 431 -3.95 9.88 19.20
N ARG A 432 -5.26 9.87 19.45
CA ARG A 432 -6.01 11.07 19.85
C ARG A 432 -5.54 11.61 21.22
N ALA A 433 -5.18 10.75 22.16
CA ALA A 433 -4.73 11.15 23.50
C ALA A 433 -3.29 11.70 23.52
N THR A 434 -2.43 11.24 22.62
CA THR A 434 -0.99 11.57 22.61
C THR A 434 -0.65 12.71 21.66
N SER A 435 -1.35 12.78 20.53
CA SER A 435 -1.11 13.81 19.50
C SER A 435 -1.66 15.17 19.93
N ALA A 436 -0.86 16.23 19.69
CA ALA A 436 -1.26 17.60 19.96
C ALA A 436 -2.41 18.03 19.02
N PRO A 437 -3.42 18.77 19.51
CA PRO A 437 -4.45 19.35 18.67
C PRO A 437 -3.86 20.41 17.74
N ARG A 438 -4.37 20.47 16.52
CA ARG A 438 -4.05 21.54 15.57
C ARG A 438 -5.09 22.65 15.62
N THR A 439 -4.64 23.90 15.76
CA THR A 439 -5.47 25.10 15.86
C THR A 439 -5.64 25.85 14.53
N ASP A 440 -4.88 25.45 13.49
CA ASP A 440 -4.81 26.12 12.19
C ASP A 440 -5.77 25.54 11.13
N GLY A 441 -6.77 24.78 11.57
CA GLY A 441 -7.76 24.13 10.70
C GLY A 441 -7.22 22.95 9.87
N THR A 442 -5.95 22.57 10.00
CA THR A 442 -5.40 21.37 9.36
C THR A 442 -5.75 20.10 10.13
N LYS A 443 -5.79 18.95 9.43
CA LYS A 443 -6.03 17.65 10.04
C LYS A 443 -4.73 16.88 10.25
N GLY A 444 -4.31 16.72 11.51
CA GLY A 444 -3.22 15.85 11.91
C GLY A 444 -3.70 14.48 12.38
N ALA A 445 -2.80 13.70 12.98
CA ALA A 445 -3.12 12.35 13.47
C ALA A 445 -4.29 12.36 14.48
N ARG A 446 -4.36 13.37 15.36
CA ARG A 446 -5.47 13.53 16.32
C ARG A 446 -6.80 13.76 15.61
N GLU A 447 -6.83 14.68 14.65
CA GLU A 447 -8.04 15.11 13.95
C GLU A 447 -8.54 14.02 13.01
N TRP A 448 -7.64 13.31 12.31
CA TRP A 448 -7.99 12.16 11.48
C TRP A 448 -8.49 10.99 12.33
N ALA A 449 -7.83 10.67 13.44
CA ALA A 449 -8.33 9.67 14.38
C ALA A 449 -9.72 10.04 14.91
N GLY A 450 -9.93 11.33 15.24
CA GLY A 450 -11.24 11.86 15.61
C GLY A 450 -12.29 11.68 14.52
N ALA A 451 -11.97 12.10 13.29
CA ALA A 451 -12.88 12.01 12.15
C ALA A 451 -13.29 10.57 11.82
N ILE A 452 -12.35 9.62 11.89
CA ILE A 452 -12.64 8.18 11.71
C ILE A 452 -13.54 7.67 12.84
N LEU A 453 -13.25 8.08 14.09
CA LEU A 453 -14.05 7.70 15.25
C LEU A 453 -15.46 8.30 15.23
N THR A 454 -15.70 9.41 14.53
CA THR A 454 -17.03 10.06 14.45
C THR A 454 -17.67 9.94 13.07
N ALA A 455 -17.07 9.17 12.16
CA ALA A 455 -17.57 9.06 10.79
C ALA A 455 -19.02 8.53 10.78
N PRO A 456 -19.92 9.03 9.91
CA PRO A 456 -21.28 8.53 9.78
C PRO A 456 -21.34 7.03 9.46
N THR A 457 -20.34 6.53 8.72
CA THR A 457 -20.15 5.09 8.43
C THR A 457 -19.94 4.24 9.69
N ARG A 458 -19.66 4.86 10.84
CA ARG A 458 -19.62 4.19 12.15
C ARG A 458 -21.01 3.84 12.68
N VAL A 459 -22.07 4.52 12.23
CA VAL A 459 -23.44 4.09 12.51
C VAL A 459 -23.70 2.77 11.82
N VAL A 460 -23.22 2.63 10.58
CA VAL A 460 -23.29 1.37 9.83
C VAL A 460 -22.37 0.33 10.45
N THR A 461 -21.06 0.56 10.58
CA THR A 461 -20.10 -0.46 11.09
C THR A 461 -20.06 -0.67 12.60
N GLY A 462 -20.80 0.14 13.37
CA GLY A 462 -20.79 0.11 14.84
C GLY A 462 -21.89 -0.73 15.47
N SER A 463 -22.83 -1.26 14.68
CA SER A 463 -23.89 -2.14 15.18
C SER A 463 -23.44 -3.61 15.19
N PRO A 464 -23.96 -4.44 16.12
CA PRO A 464 -23.68 -5.88 16.17
C PRO A 464 -23.99 -6.59 14.84
N LEU A 465 -25.16 -6.29 14.27
CA LEU A 465 -25.66 -6.90 13.04
C LEU A 465 -24.77 -6.59 11.84
N SER A 466 -24.38 -5.33 11.68
CA SER A 466 -23.56 -4.92 10.54
C SER A 466 -22.15 -5.46 10.59
N ALA A 467 -21.55 -5.57 11.78
CA ALA A 467 -20.24 -6.19 11.95
C ALA A 467 -20.29 -7.66 11.55
N GLY A 468 -21.31 -8.40 12.01
CA GLY A 468 -21.55 -9.78 11.59
C GLY A 468 -21.77 -9.90 10.07
N LEU A 469 -22.60 -9.02 9.49
CA LEU A 469 -22.86 -9.01 8.04
C LEU A 469 -21.61 -8.64 7.22
N THR A 470 -20.77 -7.73 7.73
CA THR A 470 -19.49 -7.38 7.09
C THR A 470 -18.57 -8.60 7.06
N VAL A 471 -18.50 -9.36 8.15
CA VAL A 471 -17.75 -10.62 8.18
C VAL A 471 -18.31 -11.61 7.16
N LEU A 472 -19.62 -11.81 7.13
CA LEU A 472 -20.27 -12.71 6.16
C LEU A 472 -19.94 -12.33 4.71
N VAL A 473 -20.10 -11.07 4.34
CA VAL A 473 -19.87 -10.60 2.97
C VAL A 473 -18.40 -10.68 2.60
N VAL A 474 -17.49 -10.19 3.45
CA VAL A 474 -16.05 -10.17 3.12
C VAL A 474 -15.47 -11.57 3.11
N LEU A 475 -15.83 -12.43 4.07
CA LEU A 475 -15.41 -13.82 4.08
C LEU A 475 -15.96 -14.58 2.86
N GLY A 476 -17.26 -14.42 2.57
CA GLY A 476 -17.91 -15.04 1.42
C GLY A 476 -17.26 -14.62 0.11
N LEU A 477 -16.98 -13.33 -0.10
CA LEU A 477 -16.29 -12.83 -1.28
C LEU A 477 -14.85 -13.31 -1.36
N ALA A 478 -14.11 -13.32 -0.25
CA ALA A 478 -12.71 -13.76 -0.22
C ALA A 478 -12.55 -15.26 -0.52
N MET A 479 -13.55 -16.06 -0.16
CA MET A 479 -13.57 -17.52 -0.34
C MET A 479 -14.31 -17.96 -1.60
N ALA A 480 -15.13 -17.10 -2.22
CA ALA A 480 -15.71 -17.35 -3.52
C ALA A 480 -14.62 -17.40 -4.61
N SER A 481 -14.82 -18.23 -5.63
CA SER A 481 -13.85 -18.44 -6.72
C SER A 481 -13.38 -17.13 -7.37
N VAL A 482 -14.24 -16.13 -7.48
CA VAL A 482 -13.89 -14.83 -8.08
C VAL A 482 -12.89 -14.06 -7.20
N GLY A 483 -13.18 -13.89 -5.91
CA GLY A 483 -12.29 -13.15 -5.01
C GLY A 483 -11.02 -13.92 -4.70
N MET A 484 -11.11 -15.24 -4.55
CA MET A 484 -9.96 -16.10 -4.35
C MET A 484 -9.03 -16.11 -5.57
N ARG A 485 -9.57 -16.26 -6.79
CA ARG A 485 -8.76 -16.21 -8.01
C ARG A 485 -8.03 -14.88 -8.11
N TRP A 486 -8.72 -13.76 -7.89
CA TRP A 486 -8.08 -12.45 -7.87
C TRP A 486 -6.96 -12.35 -6.83
N ALA A 487 -7.13 -12.93 -5.64
CA ALA A 487 -6.11 -12.91 -4.59
C ALA A 487 -4.87 -13.76 -4.89
N VAL A 488 -5.02 -14.89 -5.58
CA VAL A 488 -3.91 -15.81 -5.85
C VAL A 488 -3.19 -15.51 -7.17
N THR A 489 -3.89 -14.97 -8.17
CA THR A 489 -3.30 -14.66 -9.49
C THR A 489 -2.75 -13.24 -9.57
N GLU A 490 -3.38 -12.26 -8.89
CA GLU A 490 -3.03 -10.85 -9.02
C GLU A 490 -2.41 -10.28 -7.74
N PRO A 491 -1.21 -9.65 -7.81
CA PRO A 491 -0.58 -8.99 -6.66
C PRO A 491 -1.50 -7.96 -5.98
N LEU A 492 -2.21 -7.17 -6.77
CA LEU A 492 -3.16 -6.20 -6.26
C LEU A 492 -4.36 -6.87 -5.58
N GLY A 493 -4.89 -7.92 -6.19
CA GLY A 493 -6.01 -8.67 -5.62
C GLY A 493 -5.64 -9.26 -4.27
N ARG A 494 -4.42 -9.79 -4.15
CA ARG A 494 -3.87 -10.24 -2.87
C ARG A 494 -3.90 -9.12 -1.83
N LEU A 495 -3.30 -7.96 -2.13
CA LEU A 495 -3.26 -6.83 -1.21
C LEU A 495 -4.67 -6.40 -0.76
N VAL A 496 -5.60 -6.26 -1.70
CA VAL A 496 -6.96 -5.79 -1.42
C VAL A 496 -7.75 -6.79 -0.59
N VAL A 497 -7.73 -8.07 -0.94
CA VAL A 497 -8.46 -9.12 -0.20
C VAL A 497 -7.91 -9.26 1.21
N LEU A 498 -6.58 -9.36 1.38
CA LEU A 498 -5.96 -9.48 2.70
C LEU A 498 -6.22 -8.22 3.56
N ALA A 499 -6.16 -7.02 2.98
CA ALA A 499 -6.49 -5.78 3.69
C ALA A 499 -7.97 -5.70 4.08
N ALA A 500 -8.90 -6.10 3.20
CA ALA A 500 -10.33 -6.13 3.49
C ALA A 500 -10.65 -7.09 4.64
N VAL A 501 -10.00 -8.25 4.67
CA VAL A 501 -10.15 -9.25 5.73
C VAL A 501 -9.58 -8.73 7.05
N LEU A 502 -8.38 -8.14 7.05
CA LEU A 502 -7.79 -7.54 8.24
C LEU A 502 -8.67 -6.41 8.80
N VAL A 503 -9.17 -5.52 7.94
CA VAL A 503 -10.08 -4.43 8.32
C VAL A 503 -11.38 -4.99 8.89
N THR A 504 -11.95 -6.02 8.27
CA THR A 504 -13.14 -6.73 8.79
C THR A 504 -12.90 -7.28 10.19
N GLY A 505 -11.73 -7.89 10.44
CA GLY A 505 -11.30 -8.30 11.77
C GLY A 505 -11.26 -7.14 12.77
N THR A 506 -10.75 -5.97 12.35
CA THR A 506 -10.72 -4.77 13.23
C THR A 506 -12.10 -4.24 13.57
N VAL A 507 -13.05 -4.28 12.61
CA VAL A 507 -14.46 -3.91 12.83
C VAL A 507 -15.09 -4.86 13.84
N LEU A 508 -14.93 -6.17 13.62
CA LEU A 508 -15.41 -7.22 14.53
C LEU A 508 -14.86 -7.05 15.96
N GLY A 509 -13.54 -6.90 16.11
CA GLY A 509 -12.93 -6.69 17.42
C GLY A 509 -13.39 -5.39 18.10
N HIS A 510 -13.65 -4.33 17.32
CA HIS A 510 -14.17 -3.07 17.84
C HIS A 510 -15.58 -3.21 18.39
N THR A 511 -16.48 -3.88 17.66
CA THR A 511 -17.89 -4.04 18.04
C THR A 511 -18.06 -4.98 19.22
N VAL A 512 -17.35 -6.12 19.24
CA VAL A 512 -17.32 -7.03 20.40
C VAL A 512 -16.87 -6.28 21.65
N ARG A 513 -15.76 -5.53 21.56
CA ARG A 513 -15.26 -4.72 22.68
C ARG A 513 -16.29 -3.67 23.11
N ALA A 514 -16.98 -3.02 22.17
CA ALA A 514 -18.00 -2.03 22.48
C ALA A 514 -19.20 -2.63 23.21
N ALA A 515 -19.67 -3.81 22.79
CA ALA A 515 -20.74 -4.57 23.43
C ALA A 515 -20.36 -4.99 24.87
N VAL A 516 -19.16 -5.54 25.05
CA VAL A 516 -18.62 -5.90 26.38
C VAL A 516 -18.53 -4.67 27.29
N THR A 517 -17.97 -3.55 26.79
CA THR A 517 -17.82 -2.32 27.58
C THR A 517 -19.18 -1.74 27.99
N LYS A 518 -20.19 -1.82 27.13
CA LYS A 518 -21.56 -1.36 27.41
C LYS A 518 -22.39 -2.37 28.21
N ARG A 519 -21.81 -3.49 28.65
CA ARG A 519 -22.50 -4.58 29.35
C ARG A 519 -23.73 -5.08 28.58
N ARG A 520 -23.59 -5.30 27.27
CA ARG A 520 -24.63 -5.84 26.39
C ARG A 520 -24.29 -7.28 25.98
N PRO A 521 -24.55 -8.27 26.86
CA PRO A 521 -24.22 -9.68 26.60
C PRO A 521 -24.88 -10.23 25.32
N ALA A 522 -26.14 -9.85 25.07
CA ALA A 522 -26.88 -10.25 23.86
C ALA A 522 -26.19 -9.81 22.57
N ASP A 523 -25.61 -8.60 22.54
CA ASP A 523 -24.87 -8.08 21.38
C ASP A 523 -23.61 -8.92 21.10
N VAL A 524 -22.91 -9.38 22.16
CA VAL A 524 -21.72 -10.25 22.02
C VAL A 524 -22.10 -11.60 21.43
N VAL A 525 -23.19 -12.20 21.92
CA VAL A 525 -23.70 -13.48 21.40
C VAL A 525 -24.16 -13.34 19.96
N LEU A 526 -24.91 -12.28 19.64
CA LEU A 526 -25.40 -12.04 18.29
C LEU A 526 -24.24 -11.93 17.29
N ILE A 527 -23.20 -11.15 17.64
CA ILE A 527 -21.99 -11.04 16.80
C ILE A 527 -21.30 -12.40 16.65
N GLY A 528 -21.14 -13.14 17.76
CA GLY A 528 -20.51 -14.46 17.78
C GLY A 528 -21.24 -15.48 16.92
N ILE A 529 -22.57 -15.55 17.04
CA ILE A 529 -23.43 -16.44 16.24
C ILE A 529 -23.35 -16.07 14.77
N ILE A 530 -23.50 -14.80 14.39
CA ILE A 530 -23.44 -14.40 12.98
C ILE A 530 -22.06 -14.73 12.38
N THR A 531 -20.99 -14.49 13.14
CA THR A 531 -19.62 -14.82 12.71
C THR A 531 -19.42 -16.33 12.55
N ALA A 532 -19.90 -17.12 13.51
CA ALA A 532 -19.83 -18.58 13.45
C ALA A 532 -20.65 -19.14 12.28
N VAL A 533 -21.86 -18.61 12.04
CA VAL A 533 -22.70 -18.96 10.90
C VAL A 533 -22.04 -18.60 9.59
N ALA A 534 -21.37 -17.43 9.49
CA ALA A 534 -20.63 -17.05 8.29
C ALA A 534 -19.48 -18.03 7.99
N LEU A 535 -18.68 -18.37 9.01
CA LEU A 535 -17.58 -19.34 8.89
C LEU A 535 -18.10 -20.73 8.50
N ALA A 536 -19.13 -21.23 9.18
CA ALA A 536 -19.72 -22.53 8.89
C ALA A 536 -20.41 -22.57 7.52
N GLY A 537 -21.08 -21.48 7.12
CA GLY A 537 -21.73 -21.36 5.82
C GLY A 537 -20.73 -21.48 4.67
N VAL A 538 -19.57 -20.81 4.78
CA VAL A 538 -18.48 -20.98 3.82
C VAL A 538 -17.85 -22.37 3.93
N ALA A 539 -17.69 -22.92 5.12
CA ALA A 539 -17.18 -24.28 5.29
C ALA A 539 -18.02 -25.33 4.54
N LEU A 540 -19.35 -25.16 4.55
CA LEU A 540 -20.30 -26.00 3.82
C LEU A 540 -20.13 -25.90 2.30
N THR A 541 -19.87 -24.71 1.75
CA THR A 541 -19.64 -24.59 0.30
C THR A 541 -18.40 -25.33 -0.16
N LEU A 542 -17.39 -25.47 0.71
CA LEU A 542 -16.17 -26.24 0.45
C LEU A 542 -16.37 -27.76 0.51
N LEU A 543 -17.51 -28.27 1.00
CA LEU A 543 -17.82 -29.71 0.93
C LEU A 543 -18.35 -30.14 -0.45
N GLY A 544 -18.70 -29.17 -1.31
CA GLY A 544 -19.18 -29.40 -2.66
C GLY A 544 -18.05 -29.69 -3.67
N PRO A 545 -18.29 -29.43 -4.98
CA PRO A 545 -17.27 -29.58 -6.02
C PRO A 545 -15.99 -28.81 -5.69
N THR A 546 -14.85 -29.32 -6.14
CA THR A 546 -13.55 -28.67 -5.89
C THR A 546 -13.48 -27.31 -6.58
N LEU A 547 -13.33 -26.26 -5.78
CA LEU A 547 -13.18 -24.88 -6.25
C LEU A 547 -11.85 -24.71 -6.96
N MET A 548 -11.86 -23.99 -8.07
CA MET A 548 -10.66 -23.66 -8.85
C MET A 548 -9.75 -24.86 -9.10
N LEU A 549 -10.36 -26.00 -9.44
CA LEU A 549 -9.66 -27.26 -9.71
C LEU A 549 -8.58 -27.10 -10.79
N ASP A 550 -8.84 -26.26 -11.79
CA ASP A 550 -7.91 -25.85 -12.85
C ASP A 550 -6.63 -25.22 -12.27
N TRP A 551 -6.78 -24.29 -11.32
CA TRP A 551 -5.66 -23.62 -10.68
C TRP A 551 -4.91 -24.55 -9.74
N PHE A 552 -5.59 -25.12 -8.74
CA PHE A 552 -4.91 -25.89 -7.69
C PHE A 552 -4.27 -27.19 -8.17
N LYS A 553 -4.79 -27.81 -9.25
CA LYS A 553 -4.08 -28.92 -9.91
C LYS A 553 -2.81 -28.45 -10.62
N THR A 554 -2.89 -27.34 -11.35
CA THR A 554 -1.74 -26.77 -12.08
C THR A 554 -0.64 -26.33 -11.12
N MET A 555 -1.03 -25.77 -9.97
CA MET A 555 -0.12 -25.28 -8.94
C MET A 555 0.52 -26.40 -8.11
N ASN A 556 0.00 -27.63 -8.14
CA ASN A 556 0.51 -28.75 -7.34
C ASN A 556 1.02 -29.89 -8.24
N PRO A 557 2.22 -29.74 -8.84
CA PRO A 557 2.77 -30.74 -9.75
C PRO A 557 2.98 -32.11 -9.09
N GLY A 558 3.21 -32.14 -7.78
CA GLY A 558 3.34 -33.38 -7.00
C GLY A 558 2.02 -34.04 -6.62
N GLY A 559 0.88 -33.36 -6.79
CA GLY A 559 -0.45 -33.91 -6.45
C GLY A 559 -0.68 -34.21 -4.97
N HIS A 560 0.19 -33.74 -4.07
CA HIS A 560 0.14 -34.09 -2.64
C HIS A 560 0.11 -32.84 -1.74
N PRO A 561 -0.95 -32.66 -0.91
CA PRO A 561 -2.22 -33.39 -0.93
C PRO A 561 -2.99 -33.16 -2.24
N ALA A 562 -3.89 -34.08 -2.59
CA ALA A 562 -4.81 -33.89 -3.72
C ALA A 562 -5.70 -32.65 -3.48
N ALA A 563 -6.09 -31.93 -4.54
CA ALA A 563 -6.80 -30.66 -4.42
C ALA A 563 -8.15 -30.77 -3.66
N ASP A 564 -8.84 -31.91 -3.79
CA ASP A 564 -10.07 -32.20 -3.05
C ASP A 564 -9.79 -32.49 -1.56
N ALA A 565 -8.72 -33.21 -1.25
CA ALA A 565 -8.27 -33.43 0.13
C ALA A 565 -7.85 -32.11 0.81
N ASP A 566 -7.14 -31.25 0.09
CA ASP A 566 -6.75 -29.91 0.55
C ASP A 566 -7.99 -29.02 0.81
N GLN A 567 -8.98 -29.06 -0.08
CA GLN A 567 -10.25 -28.35 0.12
C GLN A 567 -11.02 -28.86 1.35
N ARG A 568 -11.00 -30.16 1.63
CA ARG A 568 -11.59 -30.71 2.86
C ARG A 568 -10.89 -30.17 4.11
N LEU A 569 -9.56 -30.01 4.09
CA LEU A 569 -8.81 -29.40 5.18
C LEU A 569 -9.22 -27.93 5.40
N SER A 570 -9.47 -27.17 4.32
CA SER A 570 -10.04 -25.81 4.42
C SER A 570 -11.41 -25.81 5.08
N SER A 571 -12.30 -26.72 4.68
CA SER A 571 -13.63 -26.85 5.30
C SER A 571 -13.53 -27.14 6.80
N ILE A 572 -12.69 -28.10 7.20
CA ILE A 572 -12.46 -28.45 8.61
C ILE A 572 -11.91 -27.24 9.39
N THR A 573 -10.97 -26.50 8.81
CA THR A 573 -10.39 -25.29 9.43
C THR A 573 -11.46 -24.23 9.71
N LEU A 574 -12.38 -24.00 8.76
CA LEU A 574 -13.47 -23.05 8.94
C LEU A 574 -14.50 -23.52 9.97
N PHE A 575 -14.86 -24.81 9.99
CA PHE A 575 -15.74 -25.36 11.03
C PHE A 575 -15.14 -25.27 12.43
N ALA A 576 -13.86 -25.62 12.58
CA ALA A 576 -13.15 -25.47 13.85
C ALA A 576 -13.14 -24.00 14.31
N SER A 577 -12.88 -23.07 13.39
CA SER A 577 -12.89 -21.63 13.66
C SER A 577 -14.29 -21.12 14.06
N ALA A 578 -15.34 -21.62 13.42
CA ALA A 578 -16.73 -21.34 13.77
C ALA A 578 -17.07 -21.82 15.19
N ALA A 579 -16.69 -23.06 15.52
CA ALA A 579 -16.91 -23.64 16.85
C ALA A 579 -16.18 -22.86 17.95
N ILE A 580 -14.92 -22.50 17.73
CA ILE A 580 -14.14 -21.66 18.66
C ILE A 580 -14.82 -20.30 18.84
N THR A 581 -15.26 -19.67 17.76
CA THR A 581 -15.93 -18.35 17.82
C THR A 581 -17.23 -18.41 18.63
N ALA A 582 -18.06 -19.44 18.40
CA ALA A 582 -19.29 -19.65 19.16
C ALA A 582 -18.99 -19.91 20.64
N ALA A 583 -18.01 -20.77 20.96
CA ALA A 583 -17.62 -21.06 22.33
C ALA A 583 -17.12 -19.81 23.07
N VAL A 584 -16.27 -18.99 22.43
CA VAL A 584 -15.79 -17.72 23.01
C VAL A 584 -16.95 -16.76 23.28
N ALA A 585 -17.92 -16.66 22.36
CA ALA A 585 -19.09 -15.81 22.54
C ALA A 585 -19.95 -16.26 23.73
N LEU A 586 -20.20 -17.58 23.86
CA LEU A 586 -20.95 -18.18 24.96
C LEU A 586 -20.24 -18.01 26.32
N LEU A 587 -18.92 -18.20 26.37
CA LEU A 587 -18.12 -18.00 27.58
C LEU A 587 -18.12 -16.53 28.02
N ALA A 588 -18.05 -15.60 27.06
CA ALA A 588 -18.12 -14.17 27.35
C ALA A 588 -19.47 -13.78 27.95
N THR A 589 -20.58 -14.40 27.50
CA THR A 589 -21.90 -14.19 28.11
C THR A 589 -22.07 -14.84 29.46
N ALA A 590 -21.63 -16.08 29.63
CA ALA A 590 -21.70 -16.77 30.92
C ALA A 590 -20.99 -15.95 32.01
N ARG A 591 -19.83 -15.37 31.69
CA ARG A 591 -19.11 -14.46 32.60
C ARG A 591 -19.83 -13.13 32.86
N ALA A 592 -20.57 -12.62 31.89
CA ALA A 592 -21.33 -11.38 32.04
C ALA A 592 -22.63 -11.57 32.85
N LEU A 593 -23.18 -12.79 32.84
CA LEU A 593 -24.41 -13.17 33.56
C LEU A 593 -24.14 -13.76 34.95
N ALA A 594 -22.88 -14.12 35.26
CA ALA A 594 -22.52 -14.67 36.57
C ALA A 594 -22.81 -13.65 37.69
N PRO A 595 -23.63 -14.01 38.70
CA PRO A 595 -23.87 -13.15 39.85
C PRO A 595 -22.60 -13.09 40.72
N GLY A 596 -21.89 -11.95 40.70
CA GLY A 596 -20.69 -11.76 41.56
C GLY A 596 -19.67 -10.69 41.16
N GLY A 597 -19.79 -10.03 40.00
CA GLY A 597 -18.81 -9.04 39.52
C GLY A 597 -18.98 -7.62 40.10
N THR A 598 -18.56 -7.41 41.35
CA THR A 598 -18.29 -6.12 42.03
C THR A 598 -19.41 -5.06 41.99
N ALA A 599 -20.30 -5.14 42.98
CA ALA A 599 -20.76 -3.94 43.69
C ALA A 599 -19.56 -3.41 44.49
N GLY A 600 -18.85 -2.41 43.96
CA GLY A 600 -17.72 -1.77 44.60
C GLY A 600 -17.83 -0.26 44.41
N SER A 601 -18.22 0.42 45.49
CA SER A 601 -18.24 1.87 45.74
C SER A 601 -18.93 2.74 44.68
N THR A 602 -20.19 3.07 44.94
CA THR A 602 -20.70 4.43 44.71
C THR A 602 -19.71 5.44 45.33
N PRO A 603 -19.17 6.43 44.58
CA PRO A 603 -18.62 7.61 45.23
C PRO A 603 -19.81 8.37 45.80
N THR A 604 -19.94 8.35 47.12
CA THR A 604 -20.71 9.36 47.83
C THR A 604 -20.12 10.71 47.46
N HIS A 605 -20.83 11.48 46.63
CA HIS A 605 -20.61 12.92 46.51
C HIS A 605 -20.77 13.54 47.91
N PRO A 606 -19.75 14.22 48.47
CA PRO A 606 -20.05 15.25 49.44
C PRO A 606 -20.69 16.40 48.64
N LYS A 607 -21.95 16.67 48.94
CA LYS A 607 -22.50 18.01 48.76
C LYS A 607 -21.68 18.93 49.67
N ASP A 608 -21.07 19.97 49.10
CA ASP A 608 -20.98 21.28 49.75
C ASP A 608 -20.79 22.39 48.68
N SER A 609 -21.85 23.18 48.60
CA SER A 609 -22.09 24.61 48.28
C SER A 609 -21.04 25.52 47.57
N PRO A 610 -21.51 26.65 46.98
CA PRO A 610 -20.77 27.47 46.03
C PRO A 610 -20.05 28.66 46.69
N ALA A 611 -18.87 29.01 46.15
CA ALA A 611 -18.31 30.36 46.09
C ALA A 611 -17.29 30.44 44.96
#